data_AF-A0A420YPP4-F1
#
_entry.id   AF-A0A420YPP4-F1
#
_cell.length_a   1.000
_cell.length_b   1.000
_cell.length_c   1.000
_cell.angle_alpha   90.00
_cell.angle_beta   90.00
_cell.angle_gamma   90.00
#
_symmetry.space_group_name_H-M   'P 1'
#
loop_
_entity.id
_entity.type
_entity.pdbx_description
1 polymer ?
#
loop_
_entity_poly.entity_id
_entity_poly.type
_entity_poly.pdbx_seq_one_letter_code
_entity_poly.pdbx_strand_id
1 'polypeptide(L)'
;KIIQTTAIDNDEVLVHLALQSFALESLEVRVMLQDGLSDLLVDPIDIALSDLPVGYYPVDERAKEFKSHAKEGHSYAHHLFIEQHLNYLKPGGFGLMIVPTNLFETEESVSLLEHLQKESFVQAMLAFPKTLFKNQQYSKSLLIFQKKGKGAKQARQVLLGDIPDMKNIDKFRQFTQTFEKWAKELS
;
A
#
# COMPACT_ATOMS: atom_id res chain seq x y z
N LYS A 1 -21.94 -1.82 -11.08
CA LYS A 1 -21.26 -0.73 -10.32
C LYS A 1 -20.13 -0.24 -11.23
N ILE A 2 -20.08 1.04 -11.57
CA ILE A 2 -19.00 1.58 -12.43
C ILE A 2 -17.76 1.74 -11.53
N ILE A 3 -16.64 1.15 -11.92
CA ILE A 3 -15.34 1.32 -11.25
C ILE A 3 -14.57 2.36 -12.05
N GLN A 4 -14.08 3.38 -11.36
CA GLN A 4 -13.18 4.39 -11.95
C GLN A 4 -11.79 4.13 -11.39
N THR A 5 -10.82 3.95 -12.27
CA THR A 5 -9.43 3.63 -11.91
C THR A 5 -8.52 4.75 -12.37
N THR A 6 -7.64 5.21 -11.48
CA THR A 6 -6.55 6.14 -11.81
C THR A 6 -5.23 5.47 -11.44
N ALA A 7 -4.26 5.53 -12.36
CA ALA A 7 -2.88 5.09 -12.14
C ALA A 7 -1.93 6.28 -12.30
N ILE A 8 -0.92 6.36 -11.44
CA ILE A 8 0.05 7.44 -11.43
C ILE A 8 1.44 6.82 -11.36
N ASP A 9 2.33 7.23 -12.25
CA ASP A 9 3.73 6.82 -12.26
C ASP A 9 4.56 7.99 -12.82
N ASN A 10 5.83 8.10 -12.42
CA ASN A 10 6.72 9.16 -12.87
C ASN A 10 7.68 8.72 -13.99
N ASP A 11 7.69 7.43 -14.33
CA ASP A 11 8.50 6.87 -15.40
C ASP A 11 7.68 6.79 -16.71
N GLU A 12 8.12 7.53 -17.72
CA GLU A 12 7.45 7.60 -19.02
C GLU A 12 7.36 6.25 -19.71
N VAL A 13 8.39 5.40 -19.59
CA VAL A 13 8.44 4.08 -20.25
C VAL A 13 7.42 3.14 -19.59
N LEU A 14 7.35 3.14 -18.26
CA LEU A 14 6.38 2.34 -17.52
C LEU A 14 4.95 2.79 -17.78
N VAL A 15 4.70 4.11 -17.85
CA VAL A 15 3.38 4.65 -18.22
C VAL A 15 2.96 4.19 -19.61
N HIS A 16 3.84 4.29 -20.60
CA HIS A 16 3.53 3.84 -21.96
C HIS A 16 3.23 2.34 -22.00
N LEU A 17 4.02 1.52 -21.29
CA LEU A 17 3.78 0.08 -21.21
C LEU A 17 2.43 -0.24 -20.56
N ALA A 18 2.09 0.43 -19.46
CA ALA A 18 0.82 0.26 -18.76
C ALA A 18 -0.38 0.61 -19.66
N LEU A 19 -0.31 1.73 -20.39
CA LEU A 19 -1.35 2.14 -21.34
C LEU A 19 -1.59 1.08 -22.43
N GLN A 20 -0.53 0.45 -22.94
CA GLN A 20 -0.67 -0.64 -23.91
C GLN A 20 -1.32 -1.89 -23.28
N SER A 21 -0.93 -2.26 -22.06
CA SER A 21 -1.56 -3.38 -21.33
C SER A 21 -3.05 -3.12 -21.11
N PHE A 22 -3.41 -1.93 -20.63
CA PHE A 22 -4.81 -1.55 -20.41
C PHE A 22 -5.63 -1.56 -21.70
N ALA A 23 -5.05 -1.09 -22.82
CA ALA A 23 -5.71 -1.15 -24.11
C ALA A 23 -5.98 -2.59 -24.58
N LEU A 24 -5.00 -3.50 -24.41
CA LEU A 24 -5.14 -4.92 -24.75
C LEU A 24 -6.17 -5.63 -23.87
N GLU A 25 -6.20 -5.29 -22.59
CA GLU A 25 -7.15 -5.84 -21.60
C GLU A 25 -8.52 -5.17 -21.66
N SER A 26 -8.71 -4.17 -22.53
CA SER A 26 -9.94 -3.35 -22.61
C SER A 26 -10.33 -2.72 -21.27
N LEU A 27 -9.33 -2.28 -20.50
CA LEU A 27 -9.50 -1.60 -19.22
C LEU A 27 -9.48 -0.09 -19.41
N GLU A 28 -10.51 0.58 -18.91
CA GLU A 28 -10.56 2.05 -18.86
C GLU A 28 -9.86 2.55 -17.59
N VAL A 29 -8.59 2.97 -17.73
CA VAL A 29 -7.78 3.51 -16.64
C VAL A 29 -7.30 4.91 -17.02
N ARG A 30 -7.56 5.90 -16.15
CA ARG A 30 -6.95 7.22 -16.27
C ARG A 30 -5.50 7.13 -15.82
N VAL A 31 -4.54 7.36 -16.71
CA VAL A 31 -3.11 7.33 -16.37
C VAL A 31 -2.55 8.74 -16.30
N MET A 32 -1.74 9.03 -15.27
CA MET A 32 -1.07 10.32 -15.09
C MET A 32 0.44 10.08 -14.99
N LEU A 33 1.20 10.71 -15.90
CA LEU A 33 2.66 10.75 -15.84
C LEU A 33 3.10 11.92 -14.94
N GLN A 34 3.30 11.65 -13.65
CA GLN A 34 3.73 12.64 -12.67
C GLN A 34 4.31 11.98 -11.42
N ASP A 35 4.95 12.79 -10.58
CA ASP A 35 5.35 12.35 -9.24
C ASP A 35 4.12 12.04 -8.38
N GLY A 36 3.98 10.78 -7.95
CA GLY A 36 2.88 10.34 -7.09
C GLY A 36 2.89 10.94 -5.68
N LEU A 37 4.02 11.49 -5.23
CA LEU A 37 4.14 12.23 -3.97
C LEU A 37 3.86 13.72 -4.12
N SER A 38 3.64 14.23 -5.33
CA SER A 38 3.16 15.60 -5.56
C SER A 38 1.67 15.74 -5.29
N ASP A 39 1.12 16.94 -5.45
CA ASP A 39 -0.32 17.14 -5.35
C ASP A 39 -1.03 16.48 -6.55
N LEU A 40 -2.02 15.65 -6.26
CA LEU A 40 -2.69 14.82 -7.24
C LEU A 40 -4.06 15.43 -7.53
N LEU A 41 -4.36 15.64 -8.82
CA LEU A 41 -5.68 16.06 -9.28
C LEU A 41 -6.64 14.87 -9.39
N VAL A 42 -6.82 14.17 -8.27
CA VAL A 42 -7.73 13.03 -8.10
C VAL A 42 -8.67 13.29 -6.93
N ASP A 43 -9.94 12.94 -7.13
CA ASP A 43 -10.92 12.94 -6.05
C ASP A 43 -10.53 11.88 -5.00
N PRO A 44 -10.95 12.04 -3.74
CA PRO A 44 -10.76 11.01 -2.73
C PRO A 44 -11.24 9.63 -3.22
N ILE A 45 -10.47 8.59 -2.91
CA ILE A 45 -10.65 7.24 -3.45
C ILE A 45 -11.17 6.27 -2.39
N ASP A 46 -11.91 5.25 -2.81
CA ASP A 46 -12.41 4.20 -1.91
C ASP A 46 -11.34 3.15 -1.60
N ILE A 47 -10.44 2.88 -2.56
CA ILE A 47 -9.38 1.87 -2.46
C ILE A 47 -8.10 2.45 -3.06
N ALA A 48 -6.99 2.31 -2.34
CA ALA A 48 -5.64 2.57 -2.81
C ALA A 48 -4.88 1.24 -2.90
N LEU A 49 -4.19 1.00 -4.01
CA LEU A 49 -3.41 -0.22 -4.25
C LEU A 49 -2.07 0.19 -4.85
N SER A 50 -0.96 -0.28 -4.27
CA SER A 50 0.37 -0.04 -4.85
C SER A 50 1.40 -1.08 -4.38
N ASP A 51 2.33 -1.43 -5.28
CA ASP A 51 3.64 -1.95 -4.89
C ASP A 51 4.58 -0.77 -4.73
N LEU A 52 5.09 -0.54 -3.53
CA LEU A 52 5.78 0.71 -3.21
C LEU A 52 7.26 0.67 -3.61
N PRO A 53 7.79 1.76 -4.20
CA PRO A 53 9.21 1.88 -4.44
C PRO A 53 9.97 1.98 -3.11
N VAL A 54 10.98 1.14 -2.94
CA VAL A 54 11.81 1.07 -1.73
C VAL A 54 13.10 1.83 -1.98
N GLY A 55 13.36 2.86 -1.17
CA GLY A 55 14.50 3.75 -1.32
C GLY A 55 14.21 5.15 -0.82
N TYR A 56 15.10 6.08 -1.14
CA TYR A 56 14.99 7.49 -0.77
C TYR A 56 14.21 8.29 -1.82
N TYR A 57 13.39 9.21 -1.36
CA TYR A 57 12.73 10.19 -2.21
C TYR A 57 13.63 11.43 -2.37
N PRO A 58 13.91 11.89 -3.60
CA PRO A 58 14.96 12.89 -3.84
C PRO A 58 14.53 14.36 -3.61
N VAL A 59 13.24 14.64 -3.39
CA VAL A 59 12.72 16.02 -3.30
C VAL A 59 12.39 16.36 -1.84
N ASP A 60 13.41 16.76 -1.08
CA ASP A 60 13.30 16.98 0.37
C ASP A 60 12.27 18.06 0.75
N GLU A 61 12.16 19.14 -0.03
CA GLU A 61 11.17 20.19 0.24
C GLU A 61 9.74 19.66 0.18
N ARG A 62 9.45 18.75 -0.76
CA ARG A 62 8.14 18.10 -0.85
C ARG A 62 7.92 17.13 0.30
N ALA A 63 8.98 16.41 0.72
CA ALA A 63 8.90 15.46 1.82
C ALA A 63 8.50 16.13 3.15
N LYS A 64 8.97 17.35 3.42
CA LYS A 64 8.67 18.10 4.67
C LYS A 64 7.19 18.35 4.92
N GLU A 65 6.36 18.28 3.89
CA GLU A 65 4.90 18.44 4.02
C GLU A 65 4.21 17.21 4.61
N PHE A 66 4.87 16.05 4.62
CA PHE A 66 4.38 14.80 5.17
C PHE A 66 4.70 14.68 6.67
N LYS A 67 3.85 14.00 7.43
CA LYS A 67 4.06 13.68 8.85
C LYS A 67 5.14 12.60 9.05
N SER A 68 5.32 11.74 8.07
CA SER A 68 6.28 10.64 8.05
C SER A 68 7.67 11.02 7.51
N HIS A 69 7.93 12.30 7.26
CA HIS A 69 9.25 12.74 6.78
C HIS A 69 10.37 12.41 7.76
N ALA A 70 11.56 12.10 7.23
CA ALA A 70 12.76 11.89 8.02
C ALA A 70 13.23 13.21 8.64
N LYS A 71 13.72 13.15 9.89
CA LYS A 71 14.24 14.33 10.61
C LYS A 71 15.60 14.80 10.06
N GLU A 72 16.38 13.87 9.52
CA GLU A 72 17.69 14.11 8.93
C GLU A 72 17.81 13.33 7.61
N GLY A 73 18.53 13.90 6.63
CA GLY A 73 18.72 13.27 5.33
C GLY A 73 17.45 13.15 4.49
N HIS A 74 17.46 12.22 3.53
CA HIS A 74 16.34 11.96 2.64
C HIS A 74 15.27 11.10 3.31
N SER A 75 14.01 11.39 3.03
CA SER A 75 12.89 10.57 3.49
C SER A 75 12.74 9.29 2.67
N TYR A 76 12.26 8.21 3.30
CA TYR A 76 11.94 6.98 2.58
C TYR A 76 10.69 7.14 1.72
N ALA A 77 10.81 6.86 0.42
CA ALA A 77 9.70 7.01 -0.54
C ALA A 77 8.48 6.16 -0.13
N HIS A 78 8.69 4.90 0.24
CA HIS A 78 7.64 3.99 0.69
C HIS A 78 6.91 4.48 1.96
N HIS A 79 7.55 5.25 2.85
CA HIS A 79 6.85 5.85 4.00
C HIS A 79 5.92 6.96 3.53
N LEU A 80 6.45 7.87 2.70
CA LEU A 80 5.69 8.99 2.14
C LEU A 80 4.51 8.50 1.30
N PHE A 81 4.69 7.42 0.53
CA PHE A 81 3.60 6.85 -0.29
C PHE A 81 2.48 6.23 0.54
N ILE A 82 2.79 5.58 1.67
CA ILE A 82 1.75 5.07 2.59
C ILE A 82 0.90 6.24 3.11
N GLU A 83 1.56 7.32 3.54
CA GLU A 83 0.86 8.52 3.99
C GLU A 83 0.07 9.19 2.87
N GLN A 84 0.65 9.31 1.67
CA GLN A 84 -0.03 9.87 0.50
C GLN A 84 -1.31 9.10 0.18
N HIS A 85 -1.23 7.77 0.08
CA HIS A 85 -2.41 6.94 -0.15
C HIS A 85 -3.44 7.12 0.98
N LEU A 86 -3.00 7.16 2.24
CA LEU A 86 -3.88 7.42 3.37
C LEU A 86 -4.57 8.79 3.27
N ASN A 87 -3.88 9.83 2.81
CA ASN A 87 -4.43 11.17 2.64
C ASN A 87 -5.55 11.21 1.60
N TYR A 88 -5.38 10.53 0.46
CA TYR A 88 -6.38 10.49 -0.61
C TYR A 88 -7.50 9.47 -0.39
N LEU A 89 -7.40 8.57 0.58
CA LEU A 89 -8.52 7.69 0.92
C LEU A 89 -9.70 8.49 1.50
N LYS A 90 -10.91 8.11 1.09
CA LYS A 90 -12.16 8.51 1.76
C LYS A 90 -12.18 7.95 3.19
N PRO A 91 -12.91 8.57 4.13
CA PRO A 91 -13.20 7.95 5.42
C PRO A 91 -13.82 6.55 5.24
N GLY A 92 -13.22 5.53 5.87
CA GLY A 92 -13.57 4.12 5.71
C GLY A 92 -12.99 3.40 4.49
N GLY A 93 -12.24 4.11 3.63
CA GLY A 93 -11.54 3.53 2.49
C GLY A 93 -10.34 2.66 2.90
N PHE A 94 -9.91 1.78 1.99
CA PHE A 94 -8.86 0.80 2.26
C PHE A 94 -7.59 1.06 1.45
N GLY A 95 -6.44 0.97 2.13
CA GLY A 95 -5.14 0.88 1.49
C GLY A 95 -4.63 -0.55 1.52
N LEU A 96 -4.19 -1.06 0.36
CA LEU A 96 -3.53 -2.34 0.19
C LEU A 96 -2.16 -2.07 -0.42
N MET A 97 -1.10 -2.22 0.38
CA MET A 97 0.25 -1.82 -0.02
C MET A 97 1.18 -3.02 0.05
N ILE A 98 1.94 -3.25 -1.01
CA ILE A 98 3.08 -4.16 -0.96
C ILE A 98 4.28 -3.34 -0.46
N VAL A 99 4.82 -3.72 0.69
CA VAL A 99 5.83 -2.99 1.46
C VAL A 99 6.99 -3.90 1.84
N PRO A 100 8.19 -3.38 2.18
CA PRO A 100 9.23 -4.19 2.81
C PRO A 100 8.71 -4.90 4.07
N THR A 101 9.10 -6.15 4.30
CA THR A 101 8.69 -6.89 5.52
C THR A 101 9.13 -6.17 6.80
N ASN A 102 10.30 -5.52 6.75
CA ASN A 102 10.91 -4.79 7.85
C ASN A 102 10.47 -3.31 7.92
N LEU A 103 9.32 -2.95 7.35
CA LEU A 103 8.80 -1.57 7.29
C LEU A 103 8.83 -0.84 8.65
N PHE A 104 8.56 -1.55 9.74
CA PHE A 104 8.47 -0.98 11.10
C PHE A 104 9.69 -1.27 11.98
N GLU A 105 10.83 -1.64 11.37
CA GLU A 105 12.06 -2.00 12.09
C GLU A 105 13.14 -0.91 12.05
N THR A 106 12.90 0.22 11.36
CA THR A 106 13.83 1.34 11.27
C THR A 106 13.45 2.49 12.20
N GLU A 107 14.39 3.36 12.57
CA GLU A 107 14.12 4.53 13.43
C GLU A 107 13.13 5.51 12.76
N GLU A 108 13.22 5.65 11.43
CA GLU A 108 12.36 6.52 10.63
C GLU A 108 10.92 5.99 10.49
N SER A 109 10.67 4.74 10.88
CA SER A 109 9.34 4.13 10.81
C SER A 109 8.42 4.56 11.96
N VAL A 110 8.97 5.17 13.02
CA VAL A 110 8.19 5.59 14.20
C VAL A 110 7.16 6.65 13.83
N SER A 111 7.56 7.69 13.09
CA SER A 111 6.64 8.76 12.67
C SER A 111 5.54 8.25 11.73
N LEU A 112 5.90 7.33 10.83
CA LEU A 112 4.94 6.64 9.97
C LEU A 112 3.93 5.84 10.79
N LEU A 113 4.40 5.02 11.74
CA LEU A 113 3.55 4.16 12.56
C LEU A 113 2.58 5.00 13.40
N GLU A 114 3.07 6.06 14.03
CA GLU A 114 2.25 7.00 14.81
C GLU A 114 1.16 7.63 13.94
N HIS A 115 1.51 8.12 12.74
CA HIS A 115 0.56 8.72 11.82
C HIS A 115 -0.48 7.70 11.32
N LEU A 116 -0.02 6.52 10.91
CA LEU A 116 -0.87 5.44 10.41
C LEU A 116 -1.87 4.97 11.48
N GLN A 117 -1.43 4.78 12.72
CA GLN A 117 -2.30 4.39 13.84
C GLN A 117 -3.27 5.51 14.24
N LYS A 118 -2.87 6.77 14.08
CA LYS A 118 -3.73 7.93 14.38
C LYS A 118 -4.87 8.03 13.39
N GLU A 119 -4.60 7.92 12.09
CA GLU A 119 -5.57 8.20 11.02
C GLU A 119 -6.25 6.94 10.44
N SER A 120 -5.72 5.75 10.73
CA SER A 120 -6.24 4.48 10.20
C SER A 120 -6.29 3.35 11.25
N PHE A 121 -6.98 2.28 10.88
CA PHE A 121 -6.90 0.98 11.54
C PHE A 121 -6.01 0.07 10.71
N VAL A 122 -4.90 -0.43 11.27
CA VAL A 122 -4.07 -1.45 10.62
C VAL A 122 -4.82 -2.78 10.72
N GLN A 123 -5.24 -3.32 9.58
CA GLN A 123 -6.10 -4.49 9.54
C GLN A 123 -5.28 -5.78 9.40
N ALA A 124 -4.24 -5.76 8.55
CA ALA A 124 -3.37 -6.91 8.34
C ALA A 124 -1.94 -6.51 7.93
N MET A 125 -0.98 -7.37 8.25
CA MET A 125 0.38 -7.36 7.72
C MET A 125 0.77 -8.81 7.43
N LEU A 126 0.82 -9.16 6.14
CA LEU A 126 0.97 -10.54 5.69
C LEU A 126 2.25 -10.69 4.87
N ALA A 127 3.25 -11.38 5.39
CA ALA A 127 4.50 -11.60 4.67
C ALA A 127 4.27 -12.54 3.48
N PHE A 128 4.76 -12.15 2.31
CA PHE A 128 4.71 -13.01 1.12
C PHE A 128 5.66 -14.21 1.29
N PRO A 129 5.42 -15.35 0.60
CA PRO A 129 6.29 -16.51 0.70
C PRO A 129 7.74 -16.13 0.34
N LYS A 130 8.70 -16.50 1.19
CA LYS A 130 10.13 -16.22 0.97
C LYS A 130 10.65 -16.75 -0.37
N THR A 131 10.00 -17.79 -0.91
CA THR A 131 10.30 -18.39 -2.21
C THR A 131 10.03 -17.49 -3.40
N LEU A 132 9.27 -16.40 -3.24
CA LEU A 132 9.07 -15.38 -4.28
C LEU A 132 10.28 -14.45 -4.44
N PHE A 133 11.19 -14.41 -3.46
CA PHE A 133 12.30 -13.47 -3.44
C PHE A 133 13.64 -14.18 -3.59
N LYS A 134 14.44 -13.77 -4.57
CA LYS A 134 15.81 -14.27 -4.74
C LYS A 134 16.69 -13.98 -3.52
N ASN A 135 16.45 -12.85 -2.86
CA ASN A 135 17.14 -12.44 -1.64
C ASN A 135 16.12 -12.04 -0.58
N GLN A 136 16.22 -12.65 0.61
CA GLN A 136 15.28 -12.45 1.71
C GLN A 136 15.28 -11.02 2.26
N GLN A 137 16.36 -10.25 2.08
CA GLN A 137 16.42 -8.84 2.48
C GLN A 137 15.43 -7.96 1.70
N TYR A 138 14.96 -8.43 0.54
CA TYR A 138 13.94 -7.77 -0.27
C TYR A 138 12.57 -8.45 -0.14
N SER A 139 12.38 -9.26 0.91
CA SER A 139 11.06 -9.82 1.19
C SER A 139 10.06 -8.70 1.40
N LYS A 140 8.87 -8.89 0.85
CA LYS A 140 7.77 -7.95 0.96
C LYS A 140 6.63 -8.55 1.77
N SER A 141 5.78 -7.68 2.29
CA SER A 141 4.52 -8.00 2.95
C SER A 141 3.39 -7.22 2.32
N LEU A 142 2.17 -7.75 2.41
CA LEU A 142 0.94 -7.01 2.14
C LEU A 142 0.48 -6.33 3.43
N LEU A 143 0.56 -5.01 3.46
CA LEU A 143 -0.02 -4.15 4.49
C LEU A 143 -1.45 -3.77 4.06
N ILE A 144 -2.43 -4.04 4.93
CA ILE A 144 -3.82 -3.63 4.74
C ILE A 144 -4.21 -2.68 5.88
N PHE A 145 -4.70 -1.50 5.54
CA PHE A 145 -5.22 -0.53 6.51
C PHE A 145 -6.53 0.09 6.04
N GLN A 146 -7.34 0.56 6.97
CA GLN A 146 -8.60 1.24 6.71
C GLN A 146 -8.59 2.64 7.32
N LYS A 147 -8.80 3.68 6.52
CA LYS A 147 -8.88 5.05 7.03
C LYS A 147 -10.05 5.18 8.01
N LYS A 148 -9.83 5.85 9.14
CA LYS A 148 -10.87 6.07 10.15
C LYS A 148 -12.01 6.93 9.60
N GLY A 149 -13.18 6.80 10.23
CA GLY A 149 -14.41 7.50 9.87
C GLY A 149 -15.41 6.61 9.10
N LYS A 150 -16.61 7.15 8.81
CA LYS A 150 -17.72 6.43 8.15
C LYS A 150 -18.04 5.05 8.76
N GLY A 151 -17.87 4.90 10.08
CA GLY A 151 -18.13 3.64 10.78
C GLY A 151 -17.05 2.56 10.59
N ALA A 152 -15.86 2.91 10.06
CA ALA A 152 -14.69 2.05 10.05
C ALA A 152 -14.38 1.50 11.45
N LYS A 153 -13.90 0.25 11.49
CA LYS A 153 -13.61 -0.44 12.75
C LYS A 153 -12.32 -1.23 12.60
N GLN A 154 -11.58 -1.30 13.70
CA GLN A 154 -10.45 -2.20 13.83
C GLN A 154 -10.95 -3.66 13.74
N ALA A 155 -10.25 -4.50 12.97
CA ALA A 155 -10.44 -5.94 13.02
C ALA A 155 -10.31 -6.43 14.47
N ARG A 156 -11.16 -7.38 14.90
CA ARG A 156 -11.06 -7.96 16.26
C ARG A 156 -9.67 -8.50 16.54
N GLN A 157 -9.04 -9.07 15.52
CA GLN A 157 -7.65 -9.48 15.52
C GLN A 157 -6.99 -8.90 14.28
N VAL A 158 -5.94 -8.11 14.48
CA VAL A 158 -5.04 -7.71 13.39
C VAL A 158 -4.45 -9.00 12.82
N LEU A 159 -4.61 -9.21 11.53
CA LEU A 159 -4.10 -10.42 10.89
C LEU A 159 -2.61 -10.27 10.60
N LEU A 160 -1.79 -10.93 11.41
CA LEU A 160 -0.34 -10.98 11.26
C LEU A 160 0.07 -12.42 10.93
N GLY A 161 0.91 -12.59 9.91
CA GLY A 161 1.44 -13.92 9.59
C GLY A 161 2.03 -14.02 8.19
N ASP A 162 2.31 -15.25 7.78
CA ASP A 162 2.88 -15.56 6.48
C ASP A 162 1.81 -16.07 5.52
N ILE A 163 1.81 -15.55 4.30
CA ILE A 163 1.14 -16.19 3.17
C ILE A 163 1.93 -17.46 2.86
N PRO A 164 1.30 -18.65 2.88
CA PRO A 164 2.00 -19.89 2.59
C PRO A 164 2.39 -19.98 1.10
N ASP A 165 3.42 -20.76 0.80
CA ASP A 165 3.81 -21.04 -0.58
C ASP A 165 2.63 -21.67 -1.35
N MET A 166 2.33 -21.12 -2.53
CA MET A 166 1.22 -21.58 -3.39
C MET A 166 1.38 -23.04 -3.83
N LYS A 167 2.60 -23.60 -3.81
CA LYS A 167 2.87 -25.02 -4.09
C LYS A 167 2.34 -25.93 -2.97
N ASN A 168 2.15 -25.41 -1.75
CA ASN A 168 1.50 -26.13 -0.67
C ASN A 168 -0.01 -25.86 -0.69
N ILE A 169 -0.71 -26.57 -1.57
CA ILE A 169 -2.14 -26.38 -1.86
C ILE A 169 -2.99 -26.42 -0.59
N ASP A 170 -2.71 -27.34 0.33
CA ASP A 170 -3.52 -27.50 1.55
C ASP A 170 -3.33 -26.33 2.52
N LYS A 171 -2.08 -25.89 2.75
CA LYS A 171 -1.82 -24.70 3.59
C LYS A 171 -2.39 -23.44 2.95
N PHE A 172 -2.24 -23.28 1.63
CA PHE A 172 -2.77 -22.14 0.90
C PHE A 172 -4.30 -22.07 0.93
N ARG A 173 -4.97 -23.22 0.81
CA ARG A 173 -6.42 -23.32 0.98
C ARG A 173 -6.87 -22.91 2.39
N GLN A 174 -6.20 -23.42 3.43
CA GLN A 174 -6.51 -23.08 4.82
C GLN A 174 -6.29 -21.58 5.11
N PHE A 175 -5.21 -21.02 4.59
CA PHE A 175 -4.95 -19.58 4.65
C PHE A 175 -6.07 -18.78 3.98
N THR A 176 -6.48 -19.15 2.77
CA THR A 176 -7.55 -18.44 2.04
C THR A 176 -8.87 -18.46 2.81
N GLN A 177 -9.25 -19.60 3.39
CA GLN A 177 -10.44 -19.70 4.25
C GLN A 177 -10.35 -18.79 5.49
N THR A 178 -9.17 -18.69 6.08
CA THR A 178 -8.91 -17.82 7.24
C THR A 178 -9.00 -16.35 6.85
N PHE A 179 -8.38 -15.98 5.72
CA PHE A 179 -8.42 -14.62 5.17
C PHE A 179 -9.83 -14.20 4.78
N GLU A 180 -10.62 -15.07 4.12
CA GLU A 180 -12.02 -14.80 3.79
C GLU A 180 -12.88 -14.59 5.03
N LYS A 181 -12.68 -15.42 6.07
CA LYS A 181 -13.40 -15.26 7.34
C LYS A 181 -13.07 -13.92 7.99
N TRP A 182 -11.79 -13.57 8.05
CA TRP A 182 -11.32 -12.29 8.57
C TRP A 182 -11.88 -11.11 7.76
N ALA A 183 -11.88 -11.18 6.43
CA ALA A 183 -12.39 -10.12 5.57
C ALA A 183 -13.89 -9.87 5.78
N LYS A 184 -14.68 -10.92 6.04
CA LYS A 184 -16.12 -10.81 6.39
C LYS A 184 -16.36 -10.15 7.74
N GLU A 185 -15.37 -10.10 8.64
CA GLU A 185 -15.49 -9.37 9.90
C GLU A 185 -15.31 -7.85 9.73
N LEU A 186 -14.75 -7.42 8.58
CA LEU A 186 -14.49 -6.02 8.24
C LEU A 186 -15.58 -5.36 7.40
N SER A 187 -16.41 -6.16 6.72
CA SER A 187 -17.57 -5.71 5.93
C SER A 187 -18.80 -5.47 6.80
#